data_AF-A0A5K7ZUP9-F1
#
_entry.id   AF-A0A5K7ZUP9-F1
#
_cell.length_a   1.000
_cell.length_b   1.000
_cell.length_c   1.000
_cell.angle_alpha   90.00
_cell.angle_beta   90.00
_cell.angle_gamma   90.00
#
_symmetry.space_group_name_H-M   'P 1'
#
loop_
_entity.id
_entity.type
_entity.pdbx_description
1 polymer ?
#
loop_
_entity_poly.entity_id
_entity_poly.type
_entity_poly.pdbx_seq_one_letter_code
_entity_poly.pdbx_strand_id
1 'polypeptide(L)'
;MDVMLQFPYRQIGRLWMAANLLLPTLMDAPFSAIPWNTPSLWQDANASLAITIQRHPTTMTELCLLASRMHQRLESLFPMMDALCCRTCPTCTDSCCQRAWVWADFRDLLFYHLADITPPEQQLLGRRGERCRYGTPHGCRLDRIRRPFVCTWYVCPAQTAILRTHPAEARRLKKALQQIQQARRQLENRFVETVFGSPHARTGAGPPVRG
;
A
#
# COMPACT_ATOMS: atom_id res chain seq x y z
N MET A 1 -24.57 -20.91 32.44
CA MET A 1 -23.49 -21.41 33.32
C MET A 1 -22.18 -20.97 32.71
N ASP A 2 -21.82 -19.75 33.09
CA ASP A 2 -20.64 -18.99 32.69
C ASP A 2 -19.41 -19.49 33.45
N VAL A 3 -18.32 -19.75 32.74
CA VAL A 3 -16.97 -19.71 33.34
C VAL A 3 -16.04 -18.95 32.40
N MET A 4 -15.63 -17.80 32.93
CA MET A 4 -14.45 -17.00 32.64
C MET A 4 -13.27 -17.73 31.97
N LEU A 5 -12.77 -17.15 30.89
CA LEU A 5 -11.32 -17.01 30.69
C LEU A 5 -11.01 -15.55 30.31
N GLN A 6 -10.41 -14.86 31.28
CA GLN A 6 -9.75 -13.59 31.13
C GLN A 6 -8.54 -13.75 30.19
N PHE A 7 -8.40 -12.89 29.19
CA PHE A 7 -7.08 -12.51 28.67
C PHE A 7 -7.05 -11.01 28.32
N PRO A 8 -6.02 -10.26 28.74
CA PRO A 8 -6.02 -8.81 28.68
C PRO A 8 -5.28 -8.30 27.44
N TYR A 9 -5.93 -7.54 26.58
CA TYR A 9 -5.24 -6.72 25.57
C TYR A 9 -5.79 -5.28 25.59
N ARG A 10 -5.48 -4.57 26.68
CA ARG A 10 -5.73 -3.13 26.83
C ARG A 10 -4.46 -2.26 26.91
N GLN A 11 -3.28 -2.78 26.55
CA GLN A 11 -2.02 -2.05 26.75
C GLN A 11 -1.04 -1.94 25.56
N ILE A 12 -1.46 -2.25 24.33
CA ILE A 12 -0.70 -1.83 23.13
C ILE A 12 -1.34 -0.62 22.41
N GLY A 13 -2.52 -0.19 22.87
CA GLY A 13 -3.27 0.92 22.26
C GLY A 13 -2.79 2.34 22.61
N ARG A 14 -1.82 2.54 23.52
CA ARG A 14 -1.45 3.89 24.02
C ARG A 14 -0.05 4.40 23.65
N LEU A 15 0.83 3.57 23.07
CA LEU A 15 2.15 4.01 22.62
C LEU A 15 2.24 4.29 21.10
N TRP A 16 1.20 3.95 20.33
CA TRP A 16 1.11 4.28 18.90
C TRP A 16 0.29 5.53 18.59
N MET A 17 -0.44 6.08 19.58
CA MET A 17 -1.23 7.32 19.41
C MET A 17 -0.37 8.60 19.35
N ALA A 18 0.90 8.54 19.73
CA ALA A 18 1.78 9.73 19.71
C ALA A 18 2.53 9.94 18.37
N ALA A 19 2.48 8.99 17.43
CA ALA A 19 3.19 9.08 16.15
C ALA A 19 2.30 9.30 14.92
N ASN A 20 0.97 9.25 15.05
CA ASN A 20 0.04 9.40 13.92
C ASN A 20 -1.15 10.29 14.28
N LEU A 21 -0.95 11.61 14.19
CA LEU A 21 -2.03 12.60 14.14
C LEU A 21 -2.41 12.96 12.69
N LEU A 22 -2.18 12.07 11.72
CA LEU A 22 -2.37 12.37 10.30
C LEU A 22 -2.98 11.17 9.57
N LEU A 23 -4.29 11.29 9.31
CA LEU A 23 -5.23 10.37 8.61
C LEU A 23 -5.97 9.38 9.53
N PRO A 24 -7.14 9.77 10.11
CA PRO A 24 -7.90 8.93 11.03
C PRO A 24 -8.82 7.87 10.39
N THR A 25 -8.74 7.54 9.10
CA THR A 25 -9.82 6.75 8.44
C THR A 25 -9.35 5.57 7.58
N LEU A 26 -8.33 4.81 8.01
CA LEU A 26 -7.79 3.69 7.22
C LEU A 26 -8.05 2.29 7.78
N MET A 27 -8.89 2.11 8.81
CA MET A 27 -8.95 0.82 9.52
C MET A 27 -10.34 0.35 10.00
N ASP A 28 -11.43 0.58 9.24
CA ASP A 28 -12.76 0.07 9.61
C ASP A 28 -13.22 -1.18 8.81
N ALA A 29 -12.36 -1.77 7.98
CA ALA A 29 -12.64 -3.11 7.44
C ALA A 29 -12.28 -4.16 8.52
N PRO A 30 -13.13 -5.18 8.76
CA PRO A 30 -12.74 -6.30 9.62
C PRO A 30 -11.41 -6.85 9.12
N PHE A 31 -10.51 -7.16 10.05
CA PHE A 31 -9.12 -7.58 9.85
C PHE A 31 -9.05 -8.95 9.12
N SER A 32 -9.64 -9.06 7.94
CA SER A 32 -9.67 -10.24 7.09
C SER A 32 -8.27 -10.53 6.57
N ALA A 33 -8.04 -11.77 6.15
CA ALA A 33 -6.73 -12.35 5.84
C ALA A 33 -5.84 -11.47 4.94
N ILE A 34 -4.52 -11.72 5.02
CA ILE A 34 -3.54 -11.14 4.09
C ILE A 34 -4.03 -11.44 2.66
N PRO A 35 -4.14 -10.44 1.77
CA PRO A 35 -4.65 -10.65 0.42
C PRO A 35 -3.64 -11.45 -0.39
N TRP A 36 -4.13 -12.40 -1.20
CA TRP A 36 -3.31 -13.23 -2.09
C TRP A 36 -2.13 -13.90 -1.40
N ASN A 37 -2.37 -14.44 -0.21
CA ASN A 37 -1.32 -14.93 0.67
C ASN A 37 -0.74 -16.30 0.28
N THR A 38 -1.31 -16.96 -0.73
CA THR A 38 -0.75 -18.17 -1.35
C THR A 38 -0.15 -17.84 -2.73
N PRO A 39 0.82 -18.64 -3.21
CA PRO A 39 1.37 -18.45 -4.56
C PRO A 39 0.30 -18.47 -5.66
N SER A 40 -0.70 -19.36 -5.56
CA SER A 40 -1.80 -19.46 -6.53
C SER A 40 -2.64 -18.19 -6.56
N LEU A 41 -3.11 -17.71 -5.40
CA LEU A 41 -3.92 -16.49 -5.33
C LEU A 41 -3.14 -15.27 -5.82
N TRP A 42 -1.82 -15.22 -5.59
CA TRP A 42 -0.95 -14.16 -6.10
C TRP A 42 -0.85 -14.19 -7.63
N GLN A 43 -0.61 -15.36 -8.20
CA GLN A 43 -0.56 -15.56 -9.64
C GLN A 43 -1.90 -15.20 -10.30
N ASP A 44 -3.01 -15.71 -9.75
CA ASP A 44 -4.35 -15.48 -10.27
C ASP A 44 -4.72 -13.98 -10.27
N ALA A 45 -4.38 -13.26 -9.19
CA ALA A 45 -4.65 -11.83 -9.09
C ALA A 45 -3.86 -11.02 -10.13
N ASN A 46 -2.58 -11.33 -10.30
CA ASN A 46 -1.74 -10.65 -11.29
C ASN A 46 -2.17 -10.98 -12.72
N ALA A 47 -2.48 -12.24 -13.03
CA ALA A 47 -2.98 -12.64 -14.33
C ALA A 47 -4.34 -11.98 -14.66
N SER A 48 -5.25 -11.96 -13.69
CA SER A 48 -6.57 -11.33 -13.86
C SER A 48 -6.46 -9.83 -14.12
N LEU A 49 -5.57 -9.13 -13.41
CA LEU A 49 -5.30 -7.71 -13.65
C LEU A 49 -4.68 -7.47 -15.03
N ALA A 50 -3.68 -8.25 -15.42
CA ALA A 50 -3.05 -8.14 -16.73
C ALA A 50 -4.06 -8.32 -17.88
N ILE A 51 -4.89 -9.37 -17.82
CA ILE A 51 -5.94 -9.63 -18.81
C ILE A 51 -6.96 -8.49 -18.83
N THR A 52 -7.36 -7.98 -17.67
CA THR A 52 -8.34 -6.89 -17.57
C THR A 52 -7.80 -5.62 -18.21
N ILE A 53 -6.56 -5.24 -17.92
CA ILE A 53 -5.91 -4.05 -18.49
C ILE A 53 -5.80 -4.18 -20.02
N GLN A 54 -5.42 -5.35 -20.52
CA GLN A 54 -5.32 -5.61 -21.97
C GLN A 54 -6.65 -5.51 -22.71
N ARG A 55 -7.79 -5.77 -22.03
CA ARG A 55 -9.13 -5.65 -22.63
C ARG A 55 -9.64 -4.21 -22.77
N HIS A 56 -8.99 -3.24 -22.12
CA HIS A 56 -9.41 -1.84 -22.11
C HIS A 56 -8.30 -0.85 -22.54
N PRO A 57 -7.56 -1.11 -23.64
CA PRO A 57 -6.30 -0.40 -23.92
C PRO A 57 -6.46 1.12 -24.08
N THR A 58 -7.54 1.57 -24.72
CA THR A 58 -7.81 3.00 -24.93
C THR A 58 -8.09 3.72 -23.61
N THR A 59 -8.94 3.13 -22.74
CA THR A 59 -9.31 3.73 -21.45
C THR A 59 -8.18 3.63 -20.41
N MET A 60 -7.26 2.68 -20.54
CA MET A 60 -6.14 2.50 -19.61
C MET A 60 -5.04 3.57 -19.77
N THR A 61 -4.97 4.28 -20.89
CA THR A 61 -3.95 5.32 -21.14
C THR A 61 -3.87 6.35 -20.01
N GLU A 62 -5.01 6.88 -19.57
CA GLU A 62 -5.04 7.90 -18.52
C GLU A 62 -4.65 7.35 -17.13
N LEU A 63 -4.89 6.05 -16.91
CA LEU A 63 -4.48 5.35 -15.70
C LEU A 63 -2.97 5.08 -15.70
N CYS A 64 -2.39 4.69 -16.84
CA CYS A 64 -0.94 4.57 -17.01
C CYS A 64 -0.23 5.91 -16.79
N LEU A 65 -0.80 7.02 -17.26
CA LEU A 65 -0.28 8.37 -16.97
C LEU A 65 -0.34 8.71 -15.48
N LEU A 66 -1.42 8.35 -14.80
CA LEU A 66 -1.53 8.54 -13.34
C LEU A 66 -0.50 7.70 -12.58
N ALA A 67 -0.34 6.43 -12.95
CA ALA A 67 0.65 5.52 -12.38
C ALA A 67 2.08 6.02 -12.63
N SER A 68 2.38 6.52 -13.84
CA SER A 68 3.68 7.12 -14.18
C SER A 68 4.00 8.34 -13.31
N ARG A 69 3.01 9.22 -13.05
CA ARG A 69 3.21 10.35 -12.12
C ARG A 69 3.42 9.89 -10.68
N MET A 70 2.78 8.80 -10.25
CA MET A 70 3.03 8.20 -8.94
C MET A 70 4.44 7.63 -8.86
N HIS A 71 4.91 6.96 -9.92
CA HIS A 71 6.26 6.43 -10.04
C HIS A 71 7.30 7.54 -9.85
N GLN A 72 7.22 8.62 -10.63
CA GLN A 72 8.14 9.77 -10.50
C GLN A 72 8.12 10.39 -9.10
N ARG A 73 6.94 10.50 -8.47
CA ARG A 73 6.82 11.01 -7.09
C ARG A 73 7.49 10.08 -6.08
N LEU A 74 7.32 8.78 -6.22
CA LEU A 74 7.99 7.80 -5.36
C LEU A 74 9.50 7.91 -5.52
N GLU A 75 10.01 7.90 -6.75
CA GLU A 75 11.45 8.04 -7.03
C GLU A 75 12.05 9.31 -6.44
N SER A 76 11.33 10.44 -6.50
CA SER A 76 11.78 11.69 -5.88
C SER A 76 11.99 11.61 -4.36
N LEU A 77 11.37 10.62 -3.69
CA LEU A 77 11.54 10.37 -2.27
C LEU A 77 12.67 9.40 -1.95
N PHE A 78 13.09 8.57 -2.91
CA PHE A 78 14.05 7.48 -2.66
C PHE A 78 15.37 7.97 -2.07
N PRO A 79 16.02 9.04 -2.57
CA PRO A 79 17.27 9.52 -1.98
C PRO A 79 17.15 9.88 -0.49
N MET A 80 16.05 10.54 -0.08
CA MET A 80 15.80 10.86 1.33
C MET A 80 15.59 9.58 2.14
N MET A 81 14.75 8.66 1.63
CA MET A 81 14.44 7.42 2.33
C MET A 81 15.65 6.50 2.45
N ASP A 82 16.52 6.49 1.45
CA ASP A 82 17.76 5.72 1.45
C ASP A 82 18.77 6.35 2.41
N ALA A 83 18.91 7.68 2.44
CA ALA A 83 19.75 8.36 3.44
C ALA A 83 19.30 8.07 4.88
N LEU A 84 17.98 8.06 5.13
CA LEU A 84 17.42 7.64 6.42
C LEU A 84 17.76 6.18 6.73
N CYS A 85 17.56 5.27 5.76
CA CYS A 85 17.91 3.85 5.91
C CYS A 85 19.41 3.64 6.18
N CYS A 86 20.31 4.28 5.44
CA CYS A 86 21.75 4.17 5.63
C CYS A 86 22.18 4.58 7.06
N ARG A 87 21.51 5.57 7.65
CA ARG A 87 21.81 6.04 9.01
C ARG A 87 21.21 5.16 10.11
N THR A 88 20.11 4.46 9.85
CA THR A 88 19.37 3.74 10.91
C THR A 88 19.39 2.22 10.78
N CYS A 89 19.42 1.69 9.56
CA CYS A 89 19.23 0.26 9.30
C CYS A 89 20.44 -0.63 9.60
N PRO A 90 21.71 -0.22 9.40
CA PRO A 90 22.87 -1.10 9.61
C PRO A 90 22.99 -1.68 11.03
N THR A 91 22.48 -0.97 12.04
CA THR A 91 22.50 -1.39 13.45
C THR A 91 21.11 -1.72 13.99
N CYS A 92 20.10 -1.82 13.12
CA CYS A 92 18.71 -2.00 13.53
C CYS A 92 18.43 -3.47 13.85
N THR A 93 18.09 -3.77 15.11
CA THR A 93 17.61 -5.09 15.53
C THR A 93 16.10 -5.28 15.31
N ASP A 94 15.40 -4.20 15.00
CA ASP A 94 13.94 -4.14 14.90
C ASP A 94 13.49 -3.76 13.48
N SER A 95 13.56 -4.73 12.57
CA SER A 95 13.26 -4.51 11.16
C SER A 95 11.81 -4.03 10.97
N CYS A 96 11.60 -3.02 10.13
CA CYS A 96 10.28 -2.43 9.88
C CYS A 96 9.21 -3.45 9.48
N CYS A 97 9.59 -4.51 8.77
CA CYS A 97 8.72 -5.62 8.35
C CYS A 97 8.10 -6.42 9.51
N GLN A 98 8.65 -6.35 10.73
CA GLN A 98 8.07 -6.99 11.92
C GLN A 98 6.99 -6.13 12.57
N ARG A 99 7.02 -4.81 12.33
CA ARG A 99 6.11 -3.84 12.94
C ARG A 99 4.98 -3.41 12.00
N ALA A 100 5.28 -3.31 10.72
CA ALA A 100 4.34 -2.89 9.69
C ALA A 100 3.68 -4.09 9.03
N TRP A 101 2.41 -3.92 8.66
CA TRP A 101 1.68 -4.88 7.83
C TRP A 101 2.16 -4.78 6.39
N VAL A 102 3.30 -5.40 6.13
CA VAL A 102 4.02 -5.33 4.85
C VAL A 102 3.45 -6.34 3.87
N TRP A 103 2.28 -6.05 3.31
CA TRP A 103 1.72 -6.76 2.16
C TRP A 103 1.40 -5.78 1.03
N ALA A 104 1.41 -6.26 -0.20
CA ALA A 104 0.86 -5.55 -1.34
C ALA A 104 -0.66 -5.61 -1.29
N ASP A 105 -1.32 -4.46 -1.35
CA ASP A 105 -2.77 -4.33 -1.49
C ASP A 105 -3.19 -4.25 -2.98
N PHE A 106 -4.48 -4.07 -3.23
CA PHE A 106 -5.01 -3.94 -4.59
C PHE A 106 -4.44 -2.74 -5.34
N ARG A 107 -4.21 -1.62 -4.64
CA ARG A 107 -3.63 -0.41 -5.22
C ARG A 107 -2.16 -0.61 -5.58
N ASP A 108 -1.42 -1.41 -4.81
CA ASP A 108 -0.05 -1.81 -5.14
C ASP A 108 -0.03 -2.65 -6.43
N LEU A 109 -0.92 -3.64 -6.56
CA LEU A 109 -0.99 -4.44 -7.78
C LEU A 109 -1.37 -3.57 -8.99
N LEU A 110 -2.40 -2.71 -8.88
CA LEU A 110 -2.75 -1.78 -9.95
C LEU A 110 -1.58 -0.90 -10.35
N PHE A 111 -0.84 -0.37 -9.37
CA PHE A 111 0.34 0.44 -9.63
C PHE A 111 1.41 -0.35 -10.38
N TYR A 112 1.70 -1.59 -9.99
CA TYR A 112 2.70 -2.41 -10.68
C TYR A 112 2.36 -2.61 -12.15
N HIS A 113 1.13 -3.03 -12.46
CA HIS A 113 0.72 -3.29 -13.84
C HIS A 113 0.63 -2.01 -14.69
N LEU A 114 0.09 -0.92 -14.13
CA LEU A 114 -0.13 0.33 -14.89
C LEU A 114 1.12 1.21 -15.03
N ALA A 115 2.13 1.02 -14.18
CA ALA A 115 3.43 1.69 -14.30
C ALA A 115 4.50 0.79 -14.95
N ASP A 116 4.12 -0.36 -15.49
CA ASP A 116 5.03 -1.35 -16.11
C ASP A 116 6.17 -1.80 -15.18
N ILE A 117 5.84 -2.03 -13.92
CA ILE A 117 6.76 -2.54 -12.90
C ILE A 117 6.47 -4.02 -12.70
N THR A 118 7.49 -4.87 -12.82
CA THR A 118 7.34 -6.29 -12.51
C THR A 118 7.01 -6.47 -11.01
N PRO A 119 5.84 -7.07 -10.68
CA PRO A 119 5.49 -7.33 -9.29
C PRO A 119 6.56 -8.20 -8.58
N PRO A 120 6.60 -8.20 -7.24
CA PRO A 120 7.32 -9.24 -6.52
C PRO A 120 6.83 -10.63 -6.94
N GLU A 121 7.71 -11.63 -6.92
CA GLU A 121 7.36 -13.01 -7.30
C GLU A 121 6.16 -13.56 -6.51
N GLN A 122 5.99 -13.13 -5.26
CA GLN A 122 4.93 -13.56 -4.36
C GLN A 122 4.56 -12.45 -3.37
N GLN A 123 3.38 -12.56 -2.75
CA GLN A 123 2.95 -11.67 -1.67
C GLN A 123 3.98 -11.64 -0.53
N LEU A 124 4.33 -10.47 0.00
CA LEU A 124 5.45 -10.29 0.92
C LEU A 124 5.35 -11.13 2.22
N LEU A 125 4.12 -11.39 2.68
CA LEU A 125 3.79 -12.21 3.84
C LEU A 125 2.84 -13.33 3.43
N GLY A 126 3.10 -14.57 3.84
CA GLY A 126 2.18 -15.70 3.63
C GLY A 126 1.17 -15.85 4.77
N ARG A 127 1.61 -15.59 6.00
CA ARG A 127 0.78 -15.64 7.22
C ARG A 127 1.12 -14.50 8.17
N ARG A 128 0.20 -14.19 9.07
CA ARG A 128 0.45 -13.22 10.15
C ARG A 128 1.54 -13.75 11.08
N GLY A 129 2.41 -12.86 11.55
CA GLY A 129 3.53 -13.21 12.42
C GLY A 129 4.76 -13.76 11.68
N GLU A 130 4.66 -14.05 10.38
CA GLU A 130 5.82 -14.38 9.58
C GLU A 130 6.68 -13.14 9.30
N ARG A 131 7.97 -13.38 9.06
CA ARG A 131 8.87 -12.34 8.55
C ARG A 131 8.60 -12.12 7.07
N CYS A 132 8.68 -10.87 6.62
CA CYS A 132 8.62 -10.56 5.20
C CYS A 132 9.69 -11.36 4.44
N ARG A 133 9.27 -12.08 3.40
CA ARG A 133 10.15 -12.96 2.59
C ARG A 133 11.28 -12.21 1.87
N TYR A 134 11.18 -10.88 1.78
CA TYR A 134 12.18 -10.02 1.14
C TYR A 134 13.03 -9.26 2.14
N GLY A 135 12.74 -9.37 3.44
CA GLY A 135 13.56 -8.82 4.51
C GLY A 135 14.78 -9.69 4.76
N THR A 136 15.95 -9.06 4.87
CA THR A 136 17.22 -9.64 5.27
C THR A 136 17.76 -8.88 6.48
N PRO A 137 18.77 -9.41 7.20
CA PRO A 137 19.44 -8.67 8.27
C PRO A 137 20.06 -7.33 7.81
N HIS A 138 20.32 -7.18 6.51
CA HIS A 138 20.94 -6.00 5.92
C HIS A 138 19.94 -5.05 5.22
N GLY A 139 18.64 -5.31 5.33
CA GLY A 139 17.60 -4.48 4.72
C GLY A 139 16.61 -5.28 3.89
N CYS A 140 16.09 -4.68 2.82
CA CYS A 140 15.13 -5.33 1.93
C CYS A 140 15.79 -5.62 0.59
N ARG A 141 15.66 -6.85 0.09
CA ARG A 141 16.20 -7.26 -1.22
C ARG A 141 15.38 -6.77 -2.41
N LEU A 142 14.18 -6.24 -2.19
CA LEU A 142 13.39 -5.61 -3.26
C LEU A 142 13.88 -4.19 -3.49
N ASP A 143 13.97 -3.80 -4.76
CA ASP A 143 14.10 -2.39 -5.14
C ASP A 143 12.95 -1.58 -4.57
N ARG A 144 13.22 -0.33 -4.18
CA ARG A 144 12.25 0.47 -3.43
C ARG A 144 10.94 0.68 -4.20
N ILE A 145 11.00 0.75 -5.53
CA ILE A 145 9.82 0.88 -6.39
C ILE A 145 8.93 -0.36 -6.43
N ARG A 146 9.51 -1.54 -6.19
CA ARG A 146 8.80 -2.84 -6.15
C ARG A 146 8.27 -3.17 -4.74
N ARG A 147 8.56 -2.33 -3.75
CA ARG A 147 8.03 -2.49 -2.39
C ARG A 147 6.62 -1.92 -2.33
N PRO A 148 5.68 -2.56 -1.62
CA PRO A 148 4.37 -2.00 -1.37
C PRO A 148 4.46 -0.62 -0.72
N PHE A 149 3.46 0.24 -0.94
CA PHE A 149 3.50 1.62 -0.45
C PHE A 149 3.63 1.73 1.08
N VAL A 150 3.14 0.75 1.84
CA VAL A 150 3.36 0.70 3.29
C VAL A 150 4.86 0.70 3.64
N CYS A 151 5.73 0.11 2.83
CA CYS A 151 7.19 0.13 3.03
C CYS A 151 7.82 1.51 2.74
N THR A 152 7.10 2.41 2.07
CA THR A 152 7.53 3.78 1.79
C THR A 152 6.91 4.77 2.78
N TRP A 153 5.64 4.58 3.17
CA TRP A 153 4.99 5.40 4.18
C TRP A 153 5.54 5.10 5.59
N TYR A 154 5.81 3.84 5.94
CA TYR A 154 6.30 3.54 7.28
C TYR A 154 7.69 4.15 7.55
N VAL A 155 7.73 5.14 8.43
CA VAL A 155 8.96 5.73 8.98
C VAL A 155 9.14 5.23 10.41
N CYS A 156 10.24 4.51 10.69
CA CYS A 156 10.44 3.91 12.01
C CYS A 156 10.78 4.99 13.08
N PRO A 157 10.73 4.67 14.40
CA PRO A 157 11.04 5.64 15.45
C PRO A 157 12.42 6.29 15.32
N ALA A 158 13.45 5.53 14.93
CA ALA A 158 14.80 6.05 14.73
C ALA A 158 14.87 7.08 13.58
N GLN A 159 14.23 6.77 12.45
CA GLN A 159 14.14 7.70 11.32
C GLN A 159 13.27 8.91 11.66
N THR A 160 12.21 8.73 12.44
CA THR A 160 11.36 9.82 12.93
C THR A 160 12.16 10.78 13.82
N ALA A 161 13.03 10.25 14.69
CA ALA A 161 13.91 11.07 15.53
C ALA A 161 14.84 11.96 14.68
N ILE A 162 15.40 11.41 13.59
CA ILE A 162 16.19 12.18 12.62
C ILE A 162 15.32 13.26 11.95
N LEU A 163 14.16 12.90 11.42
CA LEU A 163 13.29 13.87 10.74
C LEU A 163 12.81 15.02 11.64
N ARG A 164 12.73 14.81 12.96
CA ARG A 164 12.41 15.88 13.93
C ARG A 164 13.47 16.98 13.96
N THR A 165 14.73 16.66 13.69
CA THR A 165 15.81 17.67 13.56
C THR A 165 15.85 18.32 12.18
N HIS A 166 15.06 17.84 11.21
CA HIS A 166 14.98 18.34 9.83
C HIS A 166 13.52 18.65 9.43
N PRO A 167 12.88 19.67 10.02
CA PRO A 167 11.43 19.91 9.88
C PRO A 167 10.99 20.23 8.44
N ALA A 168 11.87 20.83 7.62
CA ALA A 168 11.57 21.06 6.20
C ALA A 168 11.46 19.74 5.41
N GLU A 169 12.39 18.80 5.65
CA GLU A 169 12.37 17.47 5.04
C GLU A 169 11.17 16.66 5.51
N ALA A 170 10.86 16.69 6.80
CA ALA A 170 9.68 16.04 7.36
C ALA A 170 8.38 16.53 6.71
N ARG A 171 8.23 17.85 6.52
CA ARG A 171 7.09 18.44 5.79
C ARG A 171 7.05 18.01 4.34
N ARG A 172 8.19 17.98 3.64
CA ARG A 172 8.30 17.54 2.24
C ARG A 172 7.86 16.08 2.10
N LEU A 173 8.39 15.19 2.94
CA LEU A 173 8.04 13.77 2.96
C LEU A 173 6.55 13.58 3.21
N LYS A 174 6.01 14.22 4.26
CA LYS A 174 4.58 14.15 4.59
C LYS A 174 3.70 14.59 3.43
N LYS A 175 3.99 15.75 2.81
CA LYS A 175 3.22 16.26 1.66
C LYS A 175 3.26 15.28 0.49
N ALA A 176 4.42 14.72 0.17
CA ALA A 176 4.56 13.77 -0.92
C ALA A 176 3.81 12.46 -0.64
N LEU A 177 3.90 11.90 0.58
CA LEU A 177 3.16 10.71 0.98
C LEU A 177 1.63 10.93 0.89
N GLN A 178 1.13 12.10 1.29
CA GLN A 178 -0.29 12.44 1.15
C GLN A 178 -0.73 12.49 -0.32
N GLN A 179 0.09 13.08 -1.19
CA GLN A 179 -0.18 13.13 -2.63
C GLN A 179 -0.17 11.74 -3.27
N ILE A 180 0.79 10.88 -2.90
CA ILE A 180 0.84 9.50 -3.40
C ILE A 180 -0.37 8.71 -2.90
N GLN A 181 -0.75 8.84 -1.62
CA GLN A 181 -1.93 8.18 -1.06
C GLN A 181 -3.23 8.62 -1.78
N GLN A 182 -3.35 9.91 -2.11
CA GLN A 182 -4.48 10.40 -2.90
C GLN A 182 -4.48 9.80 -4.31
N ALA A 183 -3.33 9.80 -4.99
CA ALA A 183 -3.19 9.23 -6.32
C ALA A 183 -3.49 7.73 -6.36
N ARG A 184 -3.07 6.95 -5.34
CA ARG A 184 -3.41 5.53 -5.20
C ARG A 184 -4.91 5.28 -5.12
N ARG A 185 -5.64 6.10 -4.33
CA ARG A 185 -7.11 6.03 -4.26
C ARG A 185 -7.77 6.39 -5.58
N GLN A 186 -7.27 7.44 -6.24
CA GLN A 186 -7.76 7.84 -7.54
C GLN A 186 -7.54 6.75 -8.60
N LEU A 187 -6.38 6.09 -8.59
CA LEU A 187 -6.04 5.00 -9.50
C LEU A 187 -7.04 3.85 -9.36
N GLU A 188 -7.32 3.41 -8.13
CA GLU A 188 -8.31 2.37 -7.85
C GLU A 188 -9.72 2.77 -8.30
N ASN A 189 -10.21 3.94 -7.86
CA ASN A 189 -11.57 4.37 -8.16
C ASN A 189 -11.81 4.42 -9.68
N ARG A 190 -10.87 5.04 -10.42
CA ARG A 190 -10.98 5.18 -11.87
C ARG A 190 -10.83 3.84 -12.60
N PHE A 191 -10.00 2.93 -12.08
CA PHE A 191 -9.91 1.57 -12.60
C PHE A 191 -11.24 0.83 -12.44
N VAL A 192 -11.84 0.86 -11.25
CA VAL A 192 -13.14 0.23 -10.96
C VAL A 192 -14.24 0.81 -11.85
N GLU A 193 -14.31 2.13 -11.99
CA GLU A 193 -15.25 2.82 -12.88
C GLU A 193 -15.07 2.40 -14.35
N THR A 194 -13.82 2.26 -14.81
CA THR A 194 -13.51 1.86 -16.18
C THR A 194 -13.94 0.43 -16.47
N VAL A 195 -13.69 -0.49 -15.54
CA VAL A 195 -13.91 -1.94 -15.75
C VAL A 195 -15.38 -2.32 -15.50
N PHE A 196 -16.03 -1.73 -14.50
CA PHE A 196 -17.38 -2.13 -14.08
C PHE A 196 -18.47 -1.10 -14.43
N GLY A 197 -18.09 0.04 -15.02
CA GLY A 197 -18.96 1.18 -15.29
C GLY A 197 -19.28 1.98 -14.02
N SER A 198 -19.58 3.28 -14.18
CA SER A 198 -20.03 4.09 -13.04
C SER A 198 -21.35 3.54 -12.48
N PRO A 199 -21.48 3.35 -11.16
CA PRO A 199 -22.72 2.90 -10.54
C PRO A 199 -23.92 3.82 -10.85
N HIS A 200 -23.66 5.08 -11.19
CA HIS A 200 -24.66 6.12 -11.42
C HIS A 200 -25.25 6.13 -12.85
N ALA A 201 -24.71 5.35 -13.79
CA ALA A 201 -25.20 5.32 -15.17
C ALA A 201 -26.35 4.31 -15.38
N ARG A 202 -26.70 3.48 -14.38
CA ARG A 202 -27.66 2.37 -14.53
C ARG A 202 -29.11 2.69 -14.14
N THR A 203 -29.44 3.92 -13.75
CA THR A 203 -30.80 4.30 -13.29
C THR A 203 -31.67 5.02 -14.34
N GLY A 204 -31.26 5.10 -15.61
CA GLY A 204 -31.92 5.96 -16.61
C GLY A 204 -32.88 5.32 -17.63
N ALA A 205 -33.07 4.00 -17.66
CA ALA A 205 -33.93 3.34 -18.65
C ALA A 205 -35.17 2.72 -18.00
N GLY A 206 -36.18 3.55 -17.72
CA GLY A 206 -37.53 3.06 -17.43
C GLY A 206 -38.14 2.41 -18.69
N PRO A 207 -38.94 1.34 -18.55
CA PRO A 207 -39.58 0.70 -19.70
C PRO A 207 -40.53 1.68 -20.39
N PRO A 208 -40.65 1.64 -21.74
CA PRO A 208 -41.59 2.47 -22.46
C PRO A 208 -43.01 2.11 -22.02
N VAL A 209 -43.74 3.11 -21.50
CA VAL A 209 -45.17 3.03 -21.25
C VAL A 209 -45.85 2.85 -22.60
N ARG A 210 -46.43 1.68 -22.86
CA ARG A 210 -47.32 1.47 -24.00
C ARG A 210 -48.67 2.11 -23.66
N GLY A 211 -49.02 3.15 -24.41
CA GLY A 211 -50.40 3.65 -24.53
C GLY A 211 -51.19 2.83 -25.55
#